data_AF-A0A8T1RYW5-F1
#
_entry.id   AF-A0A8T1RYW5-F1
#
_cell.length_a   1.000
_cell.length_b   1.000
_cell.length_c   1.000
_cell.angle_alpha   90.00
_cell.angle_beta   90.00
_cell.angle_gamma   90.00
#
_symmetry.space_group_name_H-M   'P 1'
#
loop_
_entity.id
_entity.type
_entity.pdbx_description
1 polymer ?
#
loop_
_entity_poly.entity_id
_entity_poly.type
_entity_poly.pdbx_seq_one_letter_code
_entity_poly.pdbx_strand_id
1 'polypeptide(L)'
;MFLEGTSNPYLYWYRQLPGGQIHMLAYSVSIGQVDNTGPSHFSTSRTKDKEFLLNINGLLANDTGVYYCAWSHTLRQVCAAPGQKLPLLPIHWPVCPSLVV
;
A
#
# COMPACT_ATOMS: atom_id res chain seq x y z
N MET A 1 8.06 -0.45 -7.81
CA MET A 1 7.34 0.74 -8.31
C MET A 1 8.08 1.99 -7.83
N PHE A 2 8.23 3.00 -8.69
CA PHE A 2 8.72 4.34 -8.30
C PHE A 2 7.52 5.29 -8.28
N LEU A 3 7.21 5.87 -7.13
CA LEU A 3 6.25 6.98 -7.04
C LEU A 3 7.07 8.27 -7.25
N GLU A 4 6.55 9.33 -7.86
CA GLU A 4 7.30 10.60 -8.04
C GLU A 4 6.69 11.70 -7.17
N GLY A 5 7.55 12.57 -6.60
CA GLY A 5 7.12 13.80 -5.90
C GLY A 5 6.68 13.75 -4.42
N THR A 6 6.56 12.59 -3.76
CA THR A 6 5.94 12.54 -2.42
C THR A 6 6.85 11.94 -1.34
N SER A 7 7.29 12.72 -0.36
CA SER A 7 8.16 12.23 0.73
C SER A 7 7.36 11.42 1.75
N ASN A 8 7.70 10.15 1.96
CA ASN A 8 7.16 9.26 2.99
C ASN A 8 5.65 8.99 2.91
N PRO A 9 5.13 8.42 1.79
CA PRO A 9 3.76 7.93 1.76
C PRO A 9 3.58 6.72 2.68
N TYR A 10 2.36 6.48 3.14
CA TYR A 10 1.98 5.19 3.70
C TYR A 10 1.70 4.24 2.54
N LEU A 11 2.22 3.02 2.60
CA LEU A 11 2.13 2.01 1.55
C LEU A 11 1.38 0.81 2.09
N TYR A 12 0.53 0.19 1.27
CA TYR A 12 -0.28 -0.95 1.68
C TYR A 12 -0.29 -2.04 0.61
N TRP A 13 -0.43 -3.28 1.07
CA TRP A 13 -0.68 -4.46 0.24
C TRP A 13 -2.02 -5.08 0.61
N TYR A 14 -2.79 -5.41 -0.42
CA TYR A 14 -4.04 -6.15 -0.29
C TYR A 14 -4.05 -7.34 -1.25
N ARG A 15 -4.83 -8.35 -0.90
CA ARG A 15 -5.18 -9.49 -1.76
C ARG A 15 -6.68 -9.59 -1.86
N GLN A 16 -7.18 -9.70 -3.08
CA GLN A 16 -8.56 -10.05 -3.35
C GLN A 16 -8.67 -11.54 -3.67
N LEU A 17 -9.54 -12.22 -2.92
CA LEU A 17 -9.84 -13.63 -3.11
C LEU A 17 -10.88 -13.83 -4.23
N PRO A 18 -10.94 -15.04 -4.83
CA PRO A 18 -12.06 -15.45 -5.66
C PRO A 18 -13.37 -15.32 -4.87
N GLY A 19 -14.26 -14.40 -5.30
CA GLY A 19 -15.44 -14.00 -4.52
C GLY A 19 -15.44 -12.51 -4.13
N GLY A 20 -14.36 -11.78 -4.43
CA GLY A 20 -14.32 -10.33 -4.35
C GLY A 20 -13.91 -9.77 -2.99
N GLN A 21 -13.72 -10.62 -1.98
CA GLN A 21 -13.30 -10.23 -0.65
C GLN A 21 -11.84 -9.73 -0.66
N ILE A 22 -11.61 -8.55 -0.11
CA ILE A 22 -10.28 -7.90 -0.04
C ILE A 22 -9.74 -8.04 1.38
N HIS A 23 -8.52 -8.55 1.52
CA HIS A 23 -7.78 -8.67 2.77
C HIS A 23 -6.49 -7.86 2.72
N MET A 24 -6.16 -7.18 3.82
CA MET A 24 -4.89 -6.48 3.96
C MET A 24 -3.80 -7.47 4.34
N LEU A 25 -2.71 -7.48 3.57
CA LEU A 25 -1.54 -8.32 3.81
C LEU A 25 -0.49 -7.61 4.64
N ALA A 26 -0.29 -6.31 4.40
CA ALA A 26 0.70 -5.53 5.11
C ALA A 26 0.50 -4.03 4.90
N TYR A 27 1.10 -3.23 5.77
CA TYR A 27 1.26 -1.79 5.56
C TYR A 27 2.61 -1.29 6.07
N SER A 28 3.02 -0.13 5.56
CA SER A 28 4.26 0.52 5.94
C SER A 28 4.07 2.02 6.00
N VAL A 29 4.42 2.61 7.15
CA VAL A 29 4.31 4.06 7.37
C VAL A 29 5.59 4.82 7.00
N SER A 30 6.75 4.16 7.04
CA SER A 30 8.03 4.71 6.62
C SER A 30 9.03 3.61 6.29
N ILE A 31 10.18 3.96 5.71
CA ILE A 31 11.28 3.01 5.42
C ILE A 31 11.64 2.24 6.69
N GLY A 32 11.71 0.92 6.60
CA GLY A 32 12.01 0.04 7.75
C GLY A 32 10.87 -0.14 8.77
N GLN A 33 9.76 0.60 8.65
CA GLN A 33 8.56 0.41 9.47
C GLN A 33 7.49 -0.32 8.67
N VAL A 34 7.42 -1.63 8.89
CA VAL A 34 6.54 -2.55 8.16
C VAL A 34 5.79 -3.41 9.17
N ASP A 35 4.49 -3.54 8.94
CA ASP A 35 3.60 -4.40 9.72
C ASP A 35 2.95 -5.41 8.76
N ASN A 36 3.11 -6.70 9.06
CA ASN A 36 2.58 -7.79 8.26
C ASN A 36 1.35 -8.37 8.96
N THR A 37 0.18 -8.18 8.36
CA THR A 37 -1.11 -8.69 8.85
C THR A 37 -1.55 -9.97 8.16
N GLY A 38 -0.91 -10.32 7.04
CA GLY A 38 -1.21 -11.50 6.24
C GLY A 38 -0.70 -12.81 6.85
N PRO A 39 -0.91 -13.94 6.14
CA PRO A 39 -0.39 -15.24 6.53
C PRO A 39 1.14 -15.25 6.66
N SER A 40 1.69 -16.17 7.47
CA SER A 40 3.12 -16.21 7.84
C SER A 40 4.10 -16.41 6.68
N HIS A 41 3.65 -16.95 5.55
CA HIS A 41 4.47 -17.09 4.34
C HIS A 41 4.52 -15.82 3.49
N PHE A 42 3.75 -14.79 3.82
CA PHE A 42 3.89 -13.46 3.25
C PHE A 42 4.86 -12.64 4.10
N SER A 43 5.84 -12.04 3.44
CA SER A 43 6.71 -11.03 4.05
C SER A 43 6.74 -9.79 3.18
N THR A 44 6.83 -8.63 3.82
CA THR A 44 6.98 -7.37 3.10
C THR A 44 8.20 -6.60 3.56
N SER A 45 8.76 -5.79 2.67
CA SER A 45 9.92 -4.95 2.96
C SER A 45 9.83 -3.63 2.23
N ARG A 46 10.24 -2.55 2.91
CA ARG A 46 10.33 -1.21 2.34
C ARG A 46 11.74 -0.68 2.51
N THR A 47 12.53 -0.80 1.45
CA THR A 47 13.93 -0.36 1.42
C THR A 47 14.08 1.07 0.91
N LYS A 48 13.17 1.52 0.05
CA LYS A 48 13.11 2.89 -0.43
C LYS A 48 11.77 3.51 -0.13
N ASP A 49 11.73 4.83 -0.16
CA ASP A 49 10.55 5.60 0.25
C ASP A 49 9.28 5.16 -0.46
N LYS A 50 9.36 4.78 -1.73
CA LYS A 50 8.20 4.52 -2.58
C LYS A 50 8.15 3.09 -3.10
N GLU A 51 8.99 2.24 -2.52
CA GLU A 51 9.17 0.85 -2.93
C GLU A 51 8.76 -0.06 -1.78
N PHE A 52 7.58 -0.68 -1.91
CA PHE A 52 7.07 -1.66 -0.95
C PHE A 52 6.94 -3.02 -1.63
N LEU A 53 7.85 -3.93 -1.29
CA LEU A 53 7.94 -5.24 -1.91
C LEU A 53 7.14 -6.26 -1.09
N LEU A 54 6.33 -7.05 -1.78
CA LEU A 54 5.67 -8.24 -1.26
C LEU A 54 6.45 -9.47 -1.71
N ASN A 55 6.83 -10.30 -0.75
CA ASN A 55 7.55 -11.53 -0.96
C ASN A 55 6.69 -12.69 -0.42
N ILE A 56 6.53 -13.74 -1.23
CA ILE A 56 5.70 -14.90 -0.92
C ILE A 56 6.62 -16.11 -0.86
N ASN A 57 6.81 -16.67 0.34
CA ASN A 57 7.70 -17.79 0.58
C ASN A 57 6.96 -19.11 0.41
N GLY A 58 7.14 -19.77 -0.74
CA GLY A 58 6.46 -21.02 -1.06
C GLY A 58 5.03 -20.77 -1.50
N LEU A 59 4.85 -20.59 -2.82
CA LEU A 59 3.56 -20.30 -3.42
C LEU A 59 2.59 -21.48 -3.22
N LEU A 60 1.48 -21.24 -2.54
CA LEU A 60 0.41 -22.24 -2.34
C LEU A 60 -0.73 -21.99 -3.34
N ALA A 61 -1.50 -23.03 -3.66
CA ALA A 61 -2.69 -22.88 -4.51
C ALA A 61 -3.75 -21.92 -3.92
N ASN A 62 -3.73 -21.70 -2.60
CA ASN A 62 -4.61 -20.76 -1.91
C ASN A 62 -4.08 -19.30 -1.93
N ASP A 63 -2.92 -19.08 -2.52
CA ASP A 63 -2.36 -17.74 -2.71
C ASP A 63 -2.75 -17.11 -4.03
N THR A 64 -3.42 -17.86 -4.91
CA THR A 64 -3.97 -17.36 -6.16
C THR A 64 -4.99 -16.26 -5.87
N GLY A 65 -4.86 -15.13 -6.58
CA GLY A 65 -5.71 -13.97 -6.35
C GLY A 65 -5.16 -12.70 -6.97
N VAL A 66 -5.94 -11.63 -6.86
CA VAL A 66 -5.51 -10.32 -7.38
C VAL A 66 -4.86 -9.54 -6.25
N TYR A 67 -3.61 -9.13 -6.46
CA TYR A 67 -2.86 -8.35 -5.48
C TYR A 67 -2.90 -6.87 -5.83
N TYR A 68 -3.23 -6.04 -4.84
CA TYR A 68 -3.32 -4.59 -5.00
C TYR A 68 -2.29 -3.90 -4.11
N CYS A 69 -1.54 -2.96 -4.68
CA CYS A 69 -0.88 -1.94 -3.87
C CYS A 69 -1.66 -0.64 -3.80
N ALA A 70 -1.48 0.02 -2.67
CA ALA A 70 -2.09 1.29 -2.33
C ALA A 70 -1.07 2.21 -1.71
N TRP A 71 -1.41 3.50 -1.72
CA TRP A 71 -0.71 4.44 -0.86
C TRP A 71 -1.59 5.61 -0.44
N SER A 72 -1.21 6.26 0.66
CA SER A 72 -1.80 7.52 1.10
C SER A 72 -0.70 8.49 1.53
N HIS A 73 -0.95 9.79 1.39
CA HIS A 73 -0.07 10.80 1.96
C HIS A 73 -0.47 11.10 3.39
N THR A 74 0.51 11.15 4.30
CA THR A 74 0.41 12.08 5.43
C THR A 74 0.38 13.48 4.85
N LEU A 75 -0.79 14.13 4.83
CA LEU A 75 -0.82 15.58 4.78
C LEU A 75 0.02 16.04 5.97
N ARG A 76 1.27 16.49 5.73
CA ARG A 76 1.92 17.35 6.71
C ARG A 76 0.96 18.50 6.89
N GLN A 77 0.40 18.66 8.08
CA GLN A 77 -0.36 19.86 8.43
C GLN A 77 0.55 21.06 8.14
N VAL A 78 0.40 21.65 6.97
CA VAL A 78 0.71 23.07 6.81
C VAL A 78 -0.37 23.73 7.63
N CYS A 79 0.02 24.45 8.68
CA CYS A 79 -0.91 25.22 9.50
C CYS A 79 -1.88 25.95 8.56
N ALA A 80 -3.14 25.52 8.53
CA ALA A 80 -4.14 26.17 7.71
C ALA A 80 -4.37 27.54 8.35
N ALA A 81 -3.90 28.60 7.70
CA ALA A 81 -4.40 29.92 7.98
C ALA A 81 -5.95 29.89 7.81
N PRO A 82 -6.72 30.58 8.66
CA PRO A 82 -8.17 30.56 8.55
C PRO A 82 -8.57 31.09 7.17
N GLY A 83 -9.18 30.25 6.32
CA GLY A 83 -9.76 30.70 5.05
C GLY A 83 -9.58 29.80 3.84
N GLN A 84 -8.71 28.78 3.86
CA GLN A 84 -8.56 27.90 2.70
C GLN A 84 -9.38 26.62 2.84
N LYS A 85 -10.48 26.52 2.09
CA LYS A 85 -11.26 25.29 1.92
C LYS A 85 -10.32 24.20 1.42
N LEU A 86 -10.07 23.19 2.25
CA LEU A 86 -9.30 22.01 1.86
C LEU A 86 -9.94 21.47 0.58
N PRO A 87 -9.20 21.34 -0.55
CA PRO A 87 -9.69 20.50 -1.62
C PRO A 87 -9.83 19.12 -0.99
N LEU A 88 -11.07 18.63 -0.90
CA LEU A 88 -11.33 17.21 -0.78
C LEU A 88 -10.70 16.60 -2.03
N LEU A 89 -9.40 16.33 -1.97
CA LEU A 89 -8.71 15.65 -3.04
C LEU A 89 -9.49 14.36 -3.24
N PRO A 90 -9.97 14.10 -4.46
CA PRO A 90 -10.70 12.87 -4.71
C PRO A 90 -9.81 11.72 -4.25
N ILE A 91 -10.41 10.70 -3.65
CA ILE A 91 -9.78 9.39 -3.42
C ILE A 91 -9.56 8.79 -4.81
N HIS A 92 -8.72 9.42 -5.63
CA HIS A 92 -8.25 8.87 -6.87
C HIS A 92 -7.16 7.91 -6.44
N TRP A 93 -7.54 6.65 -6.32
CA TRP A 93 -6.56 5.60 -6.10
C TRP A 93 -5.71 5.48 -7.36
N PRO A 94 -4.42 5.86 -7.38
CA PRO A 94 -3.57 5.47 -8.48
C PRO A 94 -3.37 3.97 -8.34
N VAL A 95 -4.20 3.21 -9.06
CA VAL A 95 -4.14 1.75 -9.09
C VAL A 95 -2.75 1.39 -9.59
N CYS A 96 -1.91 0.88 -8.71
CA CYS A 96 -0.70 0.20 -9.09
C CYS A 96 -1.04 -0.98 -10.03
N PRO A 97 -0.14 -1.44 -10.92
CA PRO A 97 -0.41 -2.63 -11.71
C PRO A 97 -0.70 -3.80 -10.77
N SER A 98 -1.87 -4.41 -10.95
CA SER A 98 -2.28 -5.60 -10.24
C SER A 98 -1.35 -6.74 -10.63
N LEU A 99 -0.76 -7.41 -9.65
CA LEU A 99 -0.09 -8.70 -9.89
C LEU A 99 -1.18 -9.77 -9.82
N VAL A 100 -1.44 -10.44 -10.95
CA VAL A 100 -2.30 -11.61 -11.00
C VAL A 100 -1.38 -12.82 -10.96
N VAL A 101 -1.47 -13.59 -9.88
CA VAL A 101 -0.79 -14.89 -9.70
C VAL A 101 -1.84 -15.96 -9.67
#